data_AF-A0A6C0JVA3-F1
#
_entry.id   AF-A0A6C0JVA3-F1
#
_cell.length_a   1.000
_cell.length_b   1.000
_cell.length_c   1.000
_cell.angle_alpha   90.00
_cell.angle_beta   90.00
_cell.angle_gamma   90.00
#
_symmetry.space_group_name_H-M   'P 1'
#
loop_
_entity.id
_entity.type
_entity.pdbx_description
1 polymer ?
#
loop_
_entity_poly.entity_id
_entity_poly.type
_entity_poly.pdbx_seq_one_letter_code
_entity_poly.pdbx_strand_id
1 'polypeptide(L)'
;MTVSDDWDRYCNGDYTMTSLPEKVLDADTPLSTDISVSTKTMISFLNQTICLQDMFWKIPIIPYHIQGEGVIKKQIKLTSVSQDEVNEIANKTNITDYVDNQLISRVIDTDSNTYKDVRKISIGISKRDITSYRCKKKGAFYNCFVLILRIIHDELFKEIHVKVFNTGKLEIPGIKTDGILEKTILLLCRVLQPLSSTPLSCDRSKHETVLINSNFRCGYFIEREKLYQRLKNHYRINCMYDPCSYPGIQGEIYLNNITNREEIDSIQYPKHEKMSFMIFRTGSVLIVGKGNTYMLNEIYTFLKQILINEYTNVGIQLNDSLGCDKAIKKTRKKIILIEP
;
A
#
# COMPACT_ATOMS: atom_id res chain seq x y z
N MET A 1 -32.29 -11.98 -15.58
CA MET A 1 -31.73 -13.30 -15.19
C MET A 1 -31.29 -13.18 -13.75
N THR A 2 -31.84 -14.02 -12.87
CA THR A 2 -31.45 -14.04 -11.46
C THR A 2 -30.28 -15.01 -11.28
N VAL A 3 -29.45 -14.79 -10.26
CA VAL A 3 -28.30 -15.66 -9.94
C VAL A 3 -28.74 -17.11 -9.66
N SER A 4 -30.01 -17.30 -9.25
CA SER A 4 -30.59 -18.63 -9.05
C SER A 4 -30.76 -19.38 -10.38
N ASP A 5 -31.23 -18.69 -11.42
CA ASP A 5 -31.48 -19.27 -12.73
C ASP A 5 -30.18 -19.73 -13.41
N ASP A 6 -29.08 -18.99 -13.19
CA ASP A 6 -27.76 -19.32 -13.73
C ASP A 6 -27.12 -20.52 -13.02
N TRP A 7 -27.42 -20.72 -11.73
CA TRP A 7 -26.91 -21.85 -10.95
C TRP A 7 -27.62 -23.16 -11.32
N ASP A 8 -28.94 -23.12 -11.49
CA ASP A 8 -29.71 -24.29 -11.94
C ASP A 8 -29.32 -24.73 -13.36
N ARG A 9 -29.02 -23.79 -14.26
CA ARG A 9 -28.50 -24.10 -15.60
C ARG A 9 -27.13 -24.80 -15.57
N TYR A 10 -26.24 -24.38 -14.68
CA TYR A 10 -24.94 -25.02 -14.51
C TYR A 10 -25.09 -26.46 -13.99
N CYS A 11 -25.98 -26.68 -13.02
CA CYS A 11 -26.23 -28.00 -12.45
C CYS A 11 -26.92 -28.97 -13.43
N ASN A 12 -27.70 -28.46 -14.38
CA ASN A 12 -28.43 -29.28 -15.36
C ASN A 12 -27.64 -29.66 -16.62
N GLY A 13 -26.38 -29.21 -16.77
CA GLY A 13 -25.52 -29.64 -17.88
C GLY A 13 -25.91 -29.11 -19.26
N ASP A 14 -26.78 -28.10 -19.33
CA ASP A 14 -27.12 -27.41 -20.57
C ASP A 14 -26.00 -26.44 -20.95
N TYR A 15 -24.95 -26.95 -21.59
CA TYR A 15 -23.87 -26.15 -22.17
C TYR A 15 -24.28 -25.48 -23.49
N THR A 16 -25.44 -24.82 -23.52
CA THR A 16 -25.69 -23.88 -24.61
C THR A 16 -24.74 -22.70 -24.44
N MET A 17 -23.68 -22.70 -25.25
CA MET A 17 -22.75 -21.59 -25.37
C MET A 17 -23.54 -20.36 -25.77
N THR A 18 -23.96 -19.55 -24.80
CA THR A 18 -24.42 -18.20 -25.06
C THR A 18 -23.26 -17.50 -25.77
N SER A 19 -23.46 -17.14 -27.03
CA SER A 19 -22.46 -16.45 -27.83
C SER A 19 -21.91 -15.26 -27.05
N LEU A 20 -20.58 -15.13 -27.04
CA LEU A 20 -19.93 -13.90 -26.59
C LEU A 20 -20.59 -12.73 -27.35
N PRO A 21 -20.95 -11.63 -26.66
CA PRO A 21 -21.52 -10.48 -27.34
C PRO A 21 -20.60 -10.06 -28.49
N GLU A 22 -21.19 -9.88 -29.68
CA GLU A 22 -20.48 -9.49 -30.88
C GLU A 22 -19.65 -8.23 -30.64
N LYS A 23 -18.46 -8.19 -31.25
CA LYS A 23 -17.56 -7.03 -31.27
C LYS A 23 -18.29 -5.83 -31.89
N VAL A 24 -18.83 -4.94 -31.06
CA VAL A 24 -19.20 -3.58 -31.49
C VAL A 24 -17.90 -2.78 -31.55
N LEU A 25 -17.24 -2.79 -32.71
CA LEU A 25 -16.08 -1.94 -32.99
C LEU A 25 -16.58 -0.63 -33.59
N ASP A 26 -17.00 0.30 -32.74
CA ASP A 26 -17.04 1.71 -33.14
C ASP A 26 -15.59 2.22 -33.24
N ALA A 27 -15.29 2.86 -34.37
CA ALA A 27 -13.94 3.14 -34.87
C ALA A 27 -13.15 4.20 -34.09
N ASP A 28 -13.70 4.75 -33.00
CA ASP A 28 -13.02 5.74 -32.17
C ASP A 28 -12.33 5.07 -30.99
N THR A 29 -10.98 5.03 -31.03
CA THR A 29 -10.18 4.54 -29.92
C THR A 29 -10.47 5.37 -28.67
N PRO A 30 -10.92 4.75 -27.56
CA PRO A 30 -11.28 5.48 -26.35
C PRO A 30 -10.08 6.24 -25.75
N LEU A 31 -10.37 7.44 -25.25
CA LEU A 31 -9.38 8.30 -24.62
C LEU A 31 -9.00 7.74 -23.24
N SER A 32 -7.72 7.42 -23.06
CA SER A 32 -7.18 7.07 -21.75
C SER A 32 -7.20 8.27 -20.82
N THR A 33 -7.51 8.05 -19.54
CA THR A 33 -7.46 9.10 -18.52
C THR A 33 -6.02 9.55 -18.26
N ASP A 34 -5.90 10.74 -17.68
CA ASP A 34 -4.63 11.21 -17.13
C ASP A 34 -4.15 10.30 -16.00
N ILE A 35 -2.83 10.32 -15.79
CA ILE A 35 -2.22 9.58 -14.71
C ILE A 35 -2.49 10.26 -13.36
N SER A 36 -2.99 9.49 -12.40
CA SER A 36 -3.22 9.94 -11.03
C SER A 36 -2.22 9.26 -10.09
N VAL A 37 -1.37 10.04 -9.43
CA VAL A 37 -0.57 9.55 -8.30
C VAL A 37 -1.51 9.31 -7.11
N SER A 38 -1.64 8.05 -6.71
CA SER A 38 -2.55 7.66 -5.62
C SER A 38 -1.90 7.92 -4.26
N THR A 39 -0.63 7.53 -4.11
CA THR A 39 0.18 7.68 -2.90
C THR A 39 1.67 7.58 -3.21
N LYS A 40 2.49 8.16 -2.33
CA LYS A 40 3.94 8.01 -2.28
C LYS A 40 4.36 7.41 -0.92
N THR A 41 5.41 6.62 -0.91
CA THR A 41 6.13 6.24 0.32
C THR A 41 7.36 7.12 0.44
N MET A 42 7.43 7.85 1.54
CA MET A 42 8.51 8.79 1.83
C MET A 42 9.45 8.20 2.86
N ILE A 43 10.75 8.30 2.61
CA ILE A 43 11.78 8.11 3.62
C ILE A 43 12.25 9.48 4.08
N SER A 44 12.46 9.60 5.38
CA SER A 44 13.11 10.76 5.97
C SER A 44 14.01 10.32 7.12
N PHE A 45 14.73 11.24 7.74
CA PHE A 45 15.68 10.97 8.80
C PHE A 45 15.54 11.98 9.92
N LEU A 46 15.43 11.47 11.14
CA LEU A 46 15.70 12.25 12.34
C LEU A 46 17.20 12.53 12.42
N ASN A 47 17.57 13.62 13.07
CA ASN A 47 18.96 14.03 13.29
C ASN A 47 19.73 13.14 14.28
N GLN A 48 19.11 12.08 14.82
CA GLN A 48 19.70 11.23 15.85
C GLN A 48 19.06 9.83 15.87
N THR A 49 19.74 8.91 16.56
CA THR A 49 19.24 7.56 16.82
C THR A 49 18.20 7.55 17.93
N ILE A 50 17.47 6.43 18.00
CA ILE A 50 16.29 6.29 18.84
C ILE A 50 16.37 4.99 19.65
N CYS A 51 16.24 5.10 20.97
CA CYS A 51 16.04 3.94 21.85
C CYS A 51 14.59 3.43 21.74
N LEU A 52 14.39 2.43 20.88
CA LEU A 52 13.04 1.99 20.49
C LEU A 52 12.18 1.52 21.67
N GLN A 53 12.72 0.65 22.54
CA GLN A 53 11.92 0.04 23.61
C GLN A 53 11.49 1.09 24.64
N ASP A 54 12.43 1.88 25.15
CA ASP A 54 12.16 2.89 26.17
C ASP A 54 11.17 3.95 25.65
N MET A 55 11.44 4.50 24.45
CA MET A 55 10.52 5.48 23.87
C MET A 55 9.15 4.88 23.57
N PHE A 56 9.08 3.65 23.05
CA PHE A 56 7.80 3.03 22.71
C PHE A 56 6.84 3.03 23.90
N TRP A 57 7.32 2.68 25.09
CA TRP A 57 6.48 2.67 26.29
C TRP A 57 6.07 4.07 26.72
N LYS A 58 6.99 5.05 26.66
CA LYS A 58 6.75 6.44 27.09
C LYS A 58 5.86 7.27 26.15
N ILE A 59 5.71 6.88 24.87
CA ILE A 59 4.89 7.62 23.92
C ILE A 59 3.41 7.65 24.37
N PRO A 60 2.80 8.83 24.58
CA PRO A 60 1.41 8.94 24.98
C PRO A 60 0.47 8.55 23.84
N ILE A 61 -0.71 8.03 24.18
CA ILE A 61 -1.78 7.70 23.24
C ILE A 61 -3.00 8.54 23.56
N ILE A 62 -3.60 9.13 22.52
CA ILE A 62 -4.90 9.80 22.61
C ILE A 62 -5.99 8.72 22.46
N PRO A 63 -6.91 8.59 23.43
CA PRO A 63 -8.07 7.71 23.29
C PRO A 63 -8.84 8.04 22.03
N TYR A 64 -9.27 7.01 21.28
CA TYR A 64 -9.77 7.22 19.92
C TYR A 64 -10.96 8.18 19.81
N HIS A 65 -11.81 8.20 20.84
CA HIS A 65 -13.01 9.03 20.93
C HIS A 65 -12.70 10.53 21.13
N ILE A 66 -11.50 10.88 21.60
CA ILE A 66 -11.08 12.27 21.76
C ILE A 66 -10.69 12.86 20.40
N GLN A 67 -11.30 14.00 20.06
CA GLN A 67 -11.06 14.70 18.80
C GLN A 67 -9.82 15.60 18.90
N GLY A 68 -8.63 14.99 18.80
CA GLY A 68 -7.36 15.72 18.87
C GLY A 68 -6.28 15.14 17.96
N GLU A 69 -5.23 15.93 17.71
CA GLU A 69 -4.03 15.49 16.99
C GLU A 69 -3.04 14.79 17.90
N GLY A 70 -2.50 13.66 17.46
CA GLY A 70 -1.50 12.90 18.22
C GLY A 70 -1.42 11.44 17.83
N VAL A 71 -0.80 10.63 18.67
CA VAL A 71 -0.70 9.18 18.46
C VAL A 71 -1.99 8.54 18.92
N ILE A 72 -2.67 7.80 18.05
CA ILE A 72 -3.89 7.05 18.42
C ILE A 72 -3.62 5.56 18.58
N LYS A 73 -2.53 5.07 17.98
CA LYS A 73 -2.10 3.69 18.06
C LYS A 73 -0.59 3.59 17.86
N LYS A 74 0.07 2.73 18.63
CA LYS A 74 1.49 2.39 18.46
C LYS A 74 1.68 0.88 18.42
N GLN A 75 2.67 0.41 17.65
CA GLN A 75 2.95 -1.02 17.50
C GLN A 75 4.46 -1.28 17.51
N ILE A 76 4.91 -2.33 18.18
CA ILE A 76 6.32 -2.73 18.18
C ILE A 76 6.44 -4.25 18.10
N LYS A 77 7.53 -4.73 17.51
CA LYS A 77 7.96 -6.13 17.60
C LYS A 77 9.09 -6.24 18.61
N LEU A 78 8.91 -7.07 19.62
CA LEU A 78 9.93 -7.36 20.62
C LEU A 78 10.37 -8.81 20.51
N THR A 79 11.65 -9.03 20.73
CA THR A 79 12.26 -10.36 20.91
C THR A 79 12.80 -10.39 22.32
N SER A 80 12.32 -11.34 23.10
CA SER A 80 12.79 -11.57 24.47
C SER A 80 13.70 -12.79 24.49
N VAL A 81 14.83 -12.69 25.19
CA VAL A 81 15.83 -13.76 25.32
C VAL A 81 15.79 -14.47 26.68
N SER A 82 14.88 -14.05 27.56
CA SER A 82 14.65 -14.69 28.85
C SER A 82 13.17 -14.64 29.25
N GLN A 83 12.80 -15.49 30.22
CA GLN A 83 11.46 -15.44 30.82
C GLN A 83 11.24 -14.14 31.62
N ASP A 84 12.29 -13.56 32.20
CA ASP A 84 12.20 -12.30 32.95
C ASP A 84 11.80 -11.13 32.05
N GLU A 85 12.39 -11.01 30.86
CA GLU A 85 12.00 -10.00 29.88
C GLU A 85 10.53 -10.16 29.43
N VAL A 86 10.06 -11.40 29.31
CA VAL A 86 8.65 -11.68 29.00
C VAL A 86 7.74 -11.23 30.14
N ASN A 87 8.15 -11.43 31.39
CA ASN A 87 7.40 -11.00 32.57
C ASN A 87 7.36 -9.47 32.68
N GLU A 88 8.47 -8.79 32.40
CA GLU A 88 8.52 -7.32 32.36
C GLU A 88 7.55 -6.75 31.30
N ILE A 89 7.54 -7.34 30.10
CA ILE A 89 6.61 -6.95 29.05
C ILE A 89 5.17 -7.19 29.50
N ALA A 90 4.88 -8.35 30.12
CA ALA A 90 3.55 -8.68 30.63
C ALA A 90 3.06 -7.64 31.65
N ASN A 91 3.92 -7.26 32.60
CA ASN A 91 3.63 -6.25 33.61
C ASN A 91 3.28 -4.90 32.96
N LYS A 92 4.07 -4.45 31.98
CA LYS A 92 3.79 -3.20 31.24
C LYS A 92 2.48 -3.29 30.45
N THR A 93 2.16 -4.44 29.85
CA THR A 93 0.92 -4.61 29.09
C THR A 93 -0.33 -4.69 29.97
N ASN A 94 -0.22 -5.22 31.19
CA ASN A 94 -1.36 -5.39 32.10
C ASN A 94 -1.89 -4.06 32.66
N ILE A 95 -1.02 -3.06 32.78
CA ILE A 95 -1.39 -1.73 33.29
C ILE A 95 -1.75 -0.72 32.17
N THR A 96 -1.70 -1.15 30.91
CA THR A 96 -1.93 -0.27 29.76
C THR A 96 -3.25 -0.63 29.10
N ASP A 97 -4.08 0.37 28.84
CA ASP A 97 -5.38 0.15 28.20
C ASP A 97 -5.26 -0.15 26.70
N TYR A 98 -6.22 -0.93 26.19
CA TYR A 98 -6.36 -1.28 24.77
C TYR A 98 -5.09 -1.89 24.15
N VAL A 99 -4.54 -2.90 24.83
CA VAL A 99 -3.36 -3.64 24.36
C VAL A 99 -3.75 -4.94 23.64
N ASP A 100 -3.16 -5.17 22.48
CA ASP A 100 -3.12 -6.46 21.79
C ASP A 100 -1.69 -7.00 21.84
N ASN A 101 -1.46 -7.99 22.69
CA ASN A 101 -0.17 -8.69 22.87
C ASN A 101 -0.21 -10.02 22.09
N GLN A 102 0.25 -9.98 20.84
CA GLN A 102 0.25 -11.13 19.95
C GLN A 102 1.59 -11.89 20.02
N LEU A 103 1.55 -13.14 20.45
CA LEU A 103 2.67 -14.08 20.26
C LEU A 103 2.84 -14.42 18.78
N ILE A 104 4.04 -14.20 18.23
CA ILE A 104 4.38 -14.55 16.83
C ILE A 104 5.08 -15.91 16.80
N SER A 105 6.10 -16.10 17.64
CA SER A 105 6.87 -17.33 17.72
C SER A 105 7.51 -17.46 19.09
N ARG A 106 7.58 -18.69 19.61
CA ARG A 106 8.32 -19.01 20.83
C ARG A 106 9.19 -20.23 20.55
N VAL A 107 10.47 -20.13 20.88
CA VAL A 107 11.44 -21.23 20.83
C VAL A 107 12.08 -21.30 22.21
N ILE A 108 11.95 -22.45 22.87
CA ILE A 108 12.61 -22.77 24.13
C ILE A 108 13.31 -24.10 23.88
N ASP A 109 14.63 -24.09 23.91
CA ASP A 109 15.45 -25.26 23.70
C ASP A 109 16.38 -25.43 24.90
N THR A 110 16.17 -26.51 25.64
CA THR A 110 16.93 -26.86 26.84
C THR A 110 18.33 -27.37 26.50
N ASP A 111 18.51 -27.96 25.33
CA ASP A 111 19.78 -28.59 24.93
C ASP A 111 20.77 -27.53 24.43
N SER A 112 20.27 -26.52 23.70
CA SER A 112 21.08 -25.39 23.23
C SER A 112 21.05 -24.16 24.14
N ASN A 113 20.35 -24.23 25.29
CA ASN A 113 20.10 -23.11 26.20
C ASN A 113 19.55 -21.86 25.49
N THR A 114 18.74 -22.06 24.44
CA THR A 114 18.19 -20.97 23.62
C THR A 114 16.77 -20.64 24.06
N TYR A 115 16.56 -19.40 24.50
CA TYR A 115 15.22 -18.85 24.73
C TYR A 115 14.96 -17.70 23.77
N LYS A 116 13.85 -17.77 23.04
CA LYS A 116 13.43 -16.73 22.10
C LYS A 116 11.92 -16.62 22.05
N ASP A 117 11.39 -15.53 22.60
CA ASP A 117 9.96 -15.21 22.56
C ASP A 117 9.76 -13.92 21.73
N VAL A 118 9.08 -14.05 20.59
CA VAL A 118 8.82 -12.92 19.68
C VAL A 118 7.36 -12.52 19.76
N ARG A 119 7.12 -11.28 20.17
CA ARG A 119 5.78 -10.71 20.31
C ARG A 119 5.61 -9.46 19.46
N LYS A 120 4.39 -9.24 19.03
CA LYS A 120 3.93 -7.95 18.53
C LYS A 120 2.99 -7.34 19.55
N ILE A 121 3.34 -6.17 20.02
CA ILE A 121 2.53 -5.39 20.95
C ILE A 121 1.90 -4.27 20.15
N SER A 122 0.58 -4.14 20.21
CA SER A 122 -0.16 -3.00 19.69
C SER A 122 -0.91 -2.34 20.84
N ILE A 123 -0.84 -1.03 20.94
CA ILE A 123 -1.52 -0.26 21.99
C ILE A 123 -2.34 0.83 21.32
N GLY A 124 -3.61 0.95 21.67
CA GLY A 124 -4.55 1.91 21.09
C GLY A 124 -5.30 1.41 19.86
N ILE A 125 -6.17 2.27 19.33
CA ILE A 125 -7.19 1.93 18.32
C ILE A 125 -7.02 2.86 17.10
N SER A 126 -7.27 2.34 15.91
CA SER A 126 -7.30 3.09 14.65
C SER A 126 -8.65 2.99 13.95
N LYS A 127 -8.92 3.88 12.98
CA LYS A 127 -10.13 3.82 12.14
C LYS A 127 -10.31 2.44 11.53
N ARG A 128 -9.21 1.85 11.06
CA ARG A 128 -9.22 0.52 10.45
C ARG A 128 -9.71 -0.56 11.41
N ASP A 129 -9.34 -0.50 12.69
CA ASP A 129 -9.76 -1.50 13.68
C ASP A 129 -11.26 -1.44 13.95
N ILE A 130 -11.83 -0.25 13.82
CA ILE A 130 -13.27 0.03 13.99
C ILE A 130 -14.03 -0.38 12.73
N THR A 131 -13.61 0.09 11.56
CA THR A 131 -14.37 -0.07 10.31
C THR A 131 -14.18 -1.43 9.63
N SER A 132 -13.06 -2.12 9.89
CA SER A 132 -12.77 -3.40 9.23
C SER A 132 -13.39 -4.58 9.97
N TYR A 133 -14.18 -5.38 9.24
CA TYR A 133 -14.75 -6.63 9.76
C TYR A 133 -13.72 -7.76 9.91
N ARG A 134 -12.74 -7.84 8.99
CA ARG A 134 -11.66 -8.83 9.02
C ARG A 134 -10.31 -8.13 9.25
N CYS A 135 -9.66 -8.45 10.35
CA CYS A 135 -8.27 -8.09 10.59
C CYS A 135 -7.44 -9.36 10.61
N LYS A 136 -6.79 -9.70 9.49
CA LYS A 136 -5.78 -10.77 9.50
C LYS A 136 -4.64 -10.32 10.42
N LYS A 137 -4.23 -11.19 11.35
CA LYS A 137 -3.04 -10.96 12.17
C LYS A 137 -1.84 -10.82 11.24
N LYS A 138 -1.30 -9.60 11.15
CA LYS A 138 -0.12 -9.30 10.36
C LYS A 138 1.12 -9.42 11.23
N GLY A 139 2.22 -9.89 10.66
CA GLY A 139 3.54 -9.74 11.25
C GLY A 139 3.88 -8.28 11.53
N ALA A 140 5.01 -8.08 12.19
CA ALA A 140 5.60 -6.77 12.43
C ALA A 140 7.06 -6.76 11.95
N PHE A 141 7.56 -5.56 11.63
CA PHE A 141 8.94 -5.33 11.23
C PHE A 141 9.83 -5.26 12.47
N TYR A 142 11.07 -5.74 12.33
CA TYR A 142 12.10 -5.60 13.37
C TYR A 142 12.73 -4.21 13.32
N ASN A 143 13.41 -3.82 14.42
CA ASN A 143 14.21 -2.60 14.52
C ASN A 143 13.44 -1.30 14.23
N CYS A 144 12.12 -1.34 14.39
CA CYS A 144 11.28 -0.17 14.36
C CYS A 144 10.05 -0.34 15.26
N PHE A 145 9.46 0.77 15.67
CA PHE A 145 8.05 0.79 16.04
C PHE A 145 7.26 1.56 14.99
N VAL A 146 5.96 1.33 14.97
CA VAL A 146 5.00 2.01 14.10
C VAL A 146 4.12 2.90 14.96
N LEU A 147 3.98 4.16 14.57
CA LEU A 147 2.97 5.07 15.11
C LEU A 147 1.89 5.29 14.07
N ILE A 148 0.65 5.35 14.52
CA ILE A 148 -0.47 5.87 13.74
C ILE A 148 -0.77 7.25 14.31
N LEU A 149 -0.36 8.27 13.55
CA LEU A 149 -0.55 9.67 13.87
C LEU A 149 -1.87 10.15 13.27
N ARG A 150 -2.69 10.80 14.09
CA ARG A 150 -3.87 11.52 13.63
C ARG A 150 -3.51 12.99 13.47
N ILE A 151 -3.63 13.50 12.25
CA ILE A 151 -3.43 14.92 11.90
C ILE A 151 -4.73 15.54 11.39
N ILE A 152 -4.85 16.86 11.49
CA ILE A 152 -5.91 17.63 10.85
C ILE A 152 -5.39 18.22 9.53
N HIS A 153 -6.07 17.91 8.43
CA HIS A 153 -5.73 18.44 7.11
C HIS A 153 -7.00 18.58 6.28
N ASP A 154 -7.25 19.80 5.79
CA ASP A 154 -8.51 20.21 5.15
C ASP A 154 -9.72 19.93 6.04
N GLU A 155 -9.65 20.35 7.31
CA GLU A 155 -10.71 20.18 8.33
C GLU A 155 -11.09 18.72 8.65
N LEU A 156 -10.35 17.76 8.10
CA LEU A 156 -10.60 16.32 8.29
C LEU A 156 -9.45 15.64 9.04
N PHE A 157 -9.80 14.68 9.89
CA PHE A 157 -8.83 13.79 10.51
C PHE A 157 -8.28 12.78 9.49
N LYS A 158 -6.95 12.80 9.31
CA LYS A 158 -6.22 11.79 8.53
C LYS A 158 -5.32 10.98 9.45
N GLU A 159 -5.35 9.66 9.29
CA GLU A 159 -4.50 8.72 10.05
C GLU A 159 -3.31 8.31 9.18
N ILE A 160 -2.10 8.63 9.64
CA ILE A 160 -0.85 8.41 8.91
C ILE A 160 0.00 7.41 9.67
N HIS A 161 0.47 6.39 8.96
CA HIS A 161 1.37 5.39 9.51
C HIS A 161 2.81 5.86 9.37
N VAL A 162 3.56 5.88 10.46
CA VAL A 162 4.98 6.24 10.49
C VAL A 162 5.75 5.09 11.11
N LYS A 163 6.70 4.51 10.37
CA LYS A 163 7.69 3.60 10.96
C LYS A 163 8.89 4.41 11.40
N VAL A 164 9.29 4.25 12.66
CA VAL A 164 10.47 4.89 13.24
C VAL A 164 11.50 3.81 13.53
N PHE A 165 12.63 3.86 12.84
CA PHE A 165 13.72 2.89 13.00
C PHE A 165 14.71 3.36 14.08
N ASN A 166 15.44 2.43 14.68
CA ASN A 166 16.47 2.74 15.69
C ASN A 166 17.55 3.71 15.19
N THR A 167 17.84 3.68 13.89
CA THR A 167 18.82 4.58 13.25
C THR A 167 18.34 6.03 13.10
N GLY A 168 17.09 6.34 13.46
CA GLY A 168 16.46 7.63 13.19
C GLY A 168 15.79 7.71 11.81
N LYS A 169 15.94 6.68 10.97
CA LYS A 169 15.21 6.57 9.70
C LYS A 169 13.70 6.54 9.94
N LEU A 170 12.95 7.22 9.09
CA LEU A 170 11.50 7.25 9.03
C LEU A 170 11.02 6.65 7.71
N GLU A 171 9.96 5.85 7.74
CA GLU A 171 9.26 5.39 6.54
C GLU A 171 7.76 5.68 6.68
N ILE A 172 7.25 6.53 5.79
CA ILE A 172 5.90 7.07 5.84
C ILE A 172 5.18 6.70 4.53
N PRO A 173 4.51 5.53 4.48
CA PRO A 173 3.73 5.12 3.32
C PRO A 173 2.42 5.90 3.22
N GLY A 174 1.89 6.01 2.00
CA GLY A 174 0.52 6.48 1.78
C GLY A 174 0.36 8.00 1.71
N ILE A 175 1.45 8.75 1.54
CA ILE A 175 1.44 10.22 1.48
C ILE A 175 0.96 10.69 0.11
N LYS A 176 0.00 11.61 0.09
CA LYS A 176 -0.53 12.16 -1.17
C LYS A 176 0.07 13.51 -1.53
N THR A 177 0.30 14.35 -0.53
CA THR A 177 0.77 15.72 -0.70
C THR A 177 1.88 16.02 0.29
N ASP A 178 2.78 16.94 -0.07
CA ASP A 178 3.90 17.33 0.78
C ASP A 178 3.42 18.03 2.07
N GLY A 179 2.31 18.77 2.01
CA GLY A 179 1.68 19.36 3.21
C GLY A 179 1.20 18.33 4.25
N ILE A 180 0.82 17.11 3.83
CA ILE A 180 0.51 16.01 4.77
C ILE A 180 1.80 15.48 5.40
N LEU A 181 2.86 15.32 4.59
CA LEU A 181 4.16 14.87 5.07
C LEU A 181 4.72 15.82 6.13
N GLU A 182 4.70 17.12 5.85
CA GLU A 182 5.22 18.14 6.76
C GLU A 182 4.47 18.15 8.10
N LYS A 183 3.13 18.16 8.07
CA LYS A 183 2.30 18.07 9.29
C LYS A 183 2.59 16.79 10.08
N THR A 184 2.79 15.67 9.38
CA THR A 184 3.11 14.37 10.00
C THR A 184 4.46 14.41 10.71
N ILE A 185 5.49 14.95 10.06
CA ILE A 185 6.84 15.08 10.63
C ILE A 185 6.83 16.04 11.82
N LEU A 186 6.15 17.18 11.70
CA LEU A 186 6.03 18.15 12.79
C LEU A 186 5.33 17.55 14.01
N LEU A 187 4.22 16.82 13.80
CA LEU A 187 3.54 16.11 14.87
C LEU A 187 4.42 15.03 15.50
N LEU A 188 5.15 14.27 14.69
CA LEU A 188 6.09 13.25 15.16
C LEU A 188 7.16 13.87 16.07
N CYS A 189 7.84 14.92 15.60
CA CYS A 189 8.84 15.63 16.39
C CYS A 189 8.24 16.17 17.69
N ARG A 190 7.04 16.78 17.64
CA ARG A 190 6.33 17.28 18.84
C ARG A 190 6.07 16.17 19.87
N VAL A 191 5.67 14.98 19.43
CA VAL A 191 5.38 13.84 20.32
C VAL A 191 6.67 13.25 20.90
N LEU A 192 7.74 13.17 20.11
CA LEU A 192 8.99 12.53 20.52
C LEU A 192 9.92 13.47 21.29
N GLN A 193 9.82 14.79 21.09
CA GLN A 193 10.73 15.76 21.70
C GLN A 193 10.80 15.69 23.23
N PRO A 194 9.68 15.58 23.98
CA PRO A 194 9.73 15.47 25.44
C PRO A 194 10.39 14.19 25.93
N LEU A 195 10.52 13.18 25.05
CA LEU A 195 11.12 11.88 25.35
C LEU A 195 12.59 11.82 24.95
N SER A 196 13.13 12.92 24.43
CA SER A 196 14.50 13.01 23.98
C SER A 196 15.27 14.10 24.74
N SER A 197 16.52 13.80 25.09
CA SER A 197 17.43 14.74 25.75
C SER A 197 17.95 15.83 24.81
N THR A 198 17.91 15.61 23.50
CA THR A 198 18.43 16.53 22.48
C THR A 198 17.32 17.03 21.57
N PRO A 199 17.46 18.23 20.97
CA PRO A 199 16.48 18.76 20.02
C PRO A 199 16.33 17.82 18.82
N LEU A 200 15.11 17.32 18.61
CA LEU A 200 14.73 16.49 17.48
C LEU A 200 14.39 17.37 16.28
N SER A 201 15.04 17.09 15.16
CA SER A 201 14.75 17.72 13.89
C SER A 201 14.76 16.69 12.78
N CYS A 202 14.11 17.05 11.68
CA CYS A 202 14.00 16.23 10.50
C CYS A 202 14.40 17.07 9.30
N ASP A 203 15.42 16.63 8.58
CA ASP A 203 16.00 17.40 7.49
C ASP A 203 15.25 17.15 6.19
N ARG A 204 14.59 18.19 5.67
CA ARG A 204 13.82 18.15 4.43
C ARG A 204 14.69 17.79 3.22
N SER A 205 15.98 18.16 3.23
CA SER A 205 16.89 17.85 2.11
C SER A 205 17.15 16.36 1.95
N LYS A 206 16.90 15.56 3.00
CA LYS A 206 17.10 14.11 3.02
C LYS A 206 15.82 13.32 2.73
N HIS A 207 14.76 14.00 2.29
CA HIS A 207 13.52 13.34 1.91
C HIS A 207 13.71 12.55 0.62
N GLU A 208 13.40 11.26 0.65
CA GLU A 208 13.48 10.40 -0.53
C GLU A 208 12.11 9.79 -0.82
N THR A 209 11.62 9.94 -2.05
CA THR A 209 10.47 9.17 -2.53
C THR A 209 10.94 7.79 -2.96
N VAL A 210 10.58 6.75 -2.22
CA VAL A 210 11.03 5.37 -2.52
C VAL A 210 10.02 4.53 -3.27
N LEU A 211 8.76 4.92 -3.24
CA LEU A 211 7.71 4.23 -3.98
C LEU A 211 6.66 5.24 -4.40
N ILE A 212 6.36 5.27 -5.69
CA ILE A 212 5.20 5.95 -6.23
C ILE A 212 4.19 4.87 -6.62
N ASN A 213 2.94 5.03 -6.17
CA ASN A 213 1.81 4.26 -6.66
C ASN A 213 0.92 5.20 -7.46
N SER A 214 0.66 4.84 -8.70
CA SER A 214 -0.15 5.64 -9.61
C SER A 214 -1.08 4.75 -10.42
N ASN A 215 -2.12 5.36 -10.97
CA ASN A 215 -3.08 4.65 -11.80
C ASN A 215 -3.63 5.53 -12.92
N PHE A 216 -4.04 4.89 -14.01
CA PHE A 216 -4.86 5.49 -15.06
C PHE A 216 -5.79 4.41 -15.65
N ARG A 217 -6.70 4.81 -16.53
CA ARG A 217 -7.60 3.88 -17.24
C ARG A 217 -7.51 4.10 -18.73
N CYS A 218 -7.52 3.02 -19.51
CA CYS A 218 -7.50 3.10 -20.97
C CYS A 218 -8.88 3.28 -21.61
N GLY A 219 -9.96 3.16 -20.82
CA GLY A 219 -11.33 3.44 -21.28
C GLY A 219 -12.09 2.26 -21.89
N TYR A 220 -11.55 1.05 -21.87
CA TYR A 220 -12.20 -0.15 -22.39
C TYR A 220 -11.79 -1.43 -21.64
N PHE A 221 -12.60 -2.48 -21.79
CA PHE A 221 -12.27 -3.82 -21.31
C PHE A 221 -11.26 -4.51 -22.21
N ILE A 222 -10.25 -5.15 -21.61
CA ILE A 222 -9.12 -5.76 -22.29
C ILE A 222 -9.21 -7.29 -22.25
N GLU A 223 -9.03 -7.91 -23.41
CA GLU A 223 -8.72 -9.34 -23.55
C GLU A 223 -7.26 -9.60 -23.15
N ARG A 224 -7.06 -9.85 -21.86
CA ARG A 224 -5.73 -9.91 -21.24
C ARG A 224 -4.77 -10.92 -21.86
N GLU A 225 -5.26 -12.07 -22.31
CA GLU A 225 -4.40 -13.08 -22.95
C GLU A 225 -3.82 -12.54 -24.25
N LYS A 226 -4.65 -11.94 -25.12
CA LYS A 226 -4.17 -11.30 -26.35
C LYS A 226 -3.20 -10.17 -26.06
N LEU A 227 -3.54 -9.28 -25.11
CA LEU A 227 -2.64 -8.20 -24.75
C LEU A 227 -1.30 -8.72 -24.20
N TYR A 228 -1.31 -9.75 -23.36
CA TYR A 228 -0.08 -10.38 -22.86
C TYR A 228 0.81 -10.88 -24.01
N GLN A 229 0.23 -11.58 -24.99
CA GLN A 229 0.98 -12.04 -26.17
C GLN A 229 1.54 -10.87 -26.99
N ARG A 230 0.78 -9.78 -27.15
CA ARG A 230 1.27 -8.56 -27.84
C ARG A 230 2.42 -7.91 -27.07
N LEU A 231 2.26 -7.69 -25.76
CA LEU A 231 3.29 -7.11 -24.89
C LEU A 231 4.59 -7.93 -24.93
N LYS A 232 4.50 -9.25 -24.84
CA LYS A 232 5.65 -10.15 -24.82
C LYS A 232 6.32 -10.29 -26.19
N ASN A 233 5.55 -10.51 -27.26
CA ASN A 233 6.11 -10.89 -28.56
C ASN A 233 6.37 -9.69 -29.48
N HIS A 234 5.44 -8.73 -29.51
CA HIS A 234 5.54 -7.55 -30.37
C HIS A 234 6.39 -6.46 -29.73
N TYR A 235 6.10 -6.13 -28.47
CA TYR A 235 6.80 -5.06 -27.74
C TYR A 235 8.02 -5.55 -26.94
N ARG A 236 8.23 -6.86 -26.84
CA ARG A 236 9.35 -7.49 -26.10
C ARG A 236 9.45 -7.01 -24.64
N ILE A 237 8.31 -6.72 -24.02
CA ILE A 237 8.21 -6.28 -22.64
C ILE A 237 8.29 -7.51 -21.73
N ASN A 238 9.12 -7.43 -20.69
CA ASN A 238 9.19 -8.46 -19.66
C ASN A 238 7.88 -8.43 -18.84
N CYS A 239 7.00 -9.37 -19.13
CA CYS A 239 5.70 -9.49 -18.47
C CYS A 239 5.32 -10.95 -18.22
N MET A 240 4.41 -11.13 -17.27
CA MET A 240 3.86 -12.41 -16.83
C MET A 240 2.35 -12.25 -16.67
N TYR A 241 1.62 -13.29 -17.08
CA TYR A 241 0.19 -13.38 -16.86
C TYR A 241 -0.18 -14.82 -16.51
N ASP A 242 -0.69 -15.00 -15.30
CA ASP A 242 -1.33 -16.24 -14.83
C ASP A 242 -2.61 -15.84 -14.09
N PRO A 243 -3.80 -15.99 -14.69
CA PRO A 243 -5.06 -15.53 -14.11
C PRO A 243 -5.44 -16.27 -12.83
N CYS A 244 -4.92 -17.47 -12.60
CA CYS A 244 -5.17 -18.24 -11.37
C CYS A 244 -4.41 -17.65 -10.18
N SER A 245 -3.19 -17.16 -10.42
CA SER A 245 -2.32 -16.58 -9.39
C SER A 245 -2.56 -15.08 -9.17
N TYR A 246 -2.80 -14.32 -10.25
CA TYR A 246 -2.97 -12.87 -10.17
C TYR A 246 -3.93 -12.34 -11.25
N PRO A 247 -4.88 -11.44 -10.90
CA PRO A 247 -5.93 -11.01 -11.82
C PRO A 247 -5.48 -10.00 -12.90
N GLY A 248 -4.21 -9.62 -12.99
CA GLY A 248 -3.71 -8.66 -13.98
C GLY A 248 -2.50 -9.19 -14.75
N ILE A 249 -2.18 -8.57 -15.88
CA ILE A 249 -0.87 -8.77 -16.52
C ILE A 249 0.12 -7.96 -15.71
N GLN A 250 1.21 -8.57 -15.24
CA GLN A 250 2.27 -7.89 -14.50
C GLN A 250 3.50 -7.75 -15.39
N GLY A 251 4.13 -6.59 -15.41
CA GLY A 251 5.37 -6.42 -16.18
C GLY A 251 6.28 -5.36 -15.59
N GLU A 252 7.47 -5.27 -16.18
CA GLU A 252 8.50 -4.29 -15.81
C GLU A 252 8.99 -3.56 -17.06
N ILE A 253 9.16 -2.24 -16.93
CA ILE A 253 9.73 -1.39 -17.99
C ILE A 253 10.94 -0.64 -17.44
N TYR A 254 12.05 -0.73 -18.16
CA TYR A 254 13.25 0.05 -17.94
C TYR A 254 13.16 1.33 -18.76
N LEU A 255 13.57 2.47 -18.20
CA LEU A 255 13.53 3.76 -18.91
C LEU A 255 14.33 3.70 -20.22
N ASN A 256 15.48 3.03 -20.21
CA ASN A 256 16.34 2.82 -21.37
C ASN A 256 15.67 2.08 -22.54
N ASN A 257 14.56 1.39 -22.30
CA ASN A 257 13.82 0.68 -23.34
C ASN A 257 12.78 1.57 -24.03
N ILE A 258 12.51 2.76 -23.47
CA ILE A 258 11.51 3.72 -23.99
C ILE A 258 12.22 4.84 -24.76
N THR A 259 13.23 5.46 -24.15
CA THR A 259 13.95 6.61 -24.73
C THR A 259 15.09 6.16 -25.66
N ASN A 260 15.23 6.84 -26.80
CA ASN A 260 16.42 6.70 -27.66
C ASN A 260 17.67 7.10 -26.87
N ARG A 261 18.76 6.33 -27.01
CA ARG A 261 20.00 6.51 -26.22
C ARG A 261 20.60 7.91 -26.29
N GLU A 262 20.35 8.63 -27.38
CA GLU A 262 20.95 9.96 -27.64
C GLU A 262 20.43 11.07 -26.72
N GLU A 263 19.18 10.99 -26.22
CA GLU A 263 18.65 11.98 -25.27
C GLU A 263 19.10 11.71 -23.83
N ILE A 264 19.33 10.44 -23.48
CA ILE A 264 19.71 9.99 -22.14
C ILE A 264 21.15 10.40 -21.79
N ASP A 265 22.05 10.51 -22.76
CA ASP A 265 23.44 10.89 -22.47
C ASP A 265 23.61 12.39 -22.14
N SER A 266 22.60 13.23 -22.43
CA SER A 266 22.60 14.67 -22.11
C SER A 266 22.14 14.99 -20.69
N ILE A 267 21.41 14.08 -20.04
CA ILE A 267 20.93 14.22 -18.67
C ILE A 267 21.41 13.02 -17.89
N GLN A 268 22.21 13.25 -16.84
CA GLN A 268 22.91 12.23 -16.05
C GLN A 268 21.92 11.32 -15.26
N TYR A 269 21.12 10.53 -15.97
CA TYR A 269 20.13 9.64 -15.39
C TYR A 269 20.81 8.33 -14.98
N PRO A 270 20.43 7.78 -13.82
CA PRO A 270 20.93 6.48 -13.39
C PRO A 270 20.50 5.40 -14.38
N LYS A 271 21.49 4.85 -15.09
CA LYS A 271 21.32 3.65 -15.92
C LYS A 271 20.68 2.57 -15.02
N HIS A 272 19.62 1.93 -15.51
CA HIS A 272 18.92 0.78 -14.89
C HIS A 272 17.72 1.05 -13.96
N GLU A 273 17.15 2.26 -13.92
CA GLU A 273 15.87 2.44 -13.20
C GLU A 273 14.68 1.82 -13.96
N LYS A 274 13.83 1.10 -13.21
CA LYS A 274 12.65 0.39 -13.72
C LYS A 274 11.42 0.67 -12.88
N MET A 275 10.25 0.64 -13.52
CA MET A 275 8.97 0.55 -12.81
C MET A 275 8.20 -0.70 -13.22
N SER A 276 7.46 -1.24 -12.27
CA SER A 276 6.50 -2.31 -12.52
C SER A 276 5.16 -1.72 -12.92
N PHE A 277 4.43 -2.43 -13.77
CA PHE A 277 3.07 -2.08 -14.12
C PHE A 277 2.16 -3.29 -14.00
N MET A 278 0.87 -3.03 -13.77
CA MET A 278 -0.18 -4.04 -13.80
C MET A 278 -1.36 -3.56 -14.65
N ILE A 279 -1.78 -4.37 -15.63
CA ILE A 279 -2.94 -4.08 -16.49
C ILE A 279 -4.06 -5.06 -16.17
N PHE A 280 -5.24 -4.54 -15.86
CA PHE A 280 -6.42 -5.33 -15.49
C PHE A 280 -7.42 -5.42 -16.63
N ARG A 281 -8.30 -6.42 -16.56
CA ARG A 281 -9.40 -6.63 -17.54
C ARG A 281 -10.28 -5.39 -17.70
N THR A 282 -10.46 -4.60 -16.64
CA THR A 282 -11.27 -3.37 -16.63
C THR A 282 -10.62 -2.19 -17.37
N GLY A 283 -9.44 -2.38 -17.96
CA GLY A 283 -8.66 -1.30 -18.55
C GLY A 283 -7.99 -0.40 -17.52
N SER A 284 -8.06 -0.74 -16.23
CA SER A 284 -7.28 -0.05 -15.20
C SER A 284 -5.82 -0.47 -15.30
N VAL A 285 -4.92 0.49 -15.15
CA VAL A 285 -3.47 0.29 -15.18
C VAL A 285 -2.88 0.89 -13.92
N LEU A 286 -2.03 0.12 -13.23
CA LEU A 286 -1.22 0.57 -12.11
C LEU A 286 0.23 0.68 -12.55
N ILE A 287 0.91 1.77 -12.17
CA ILE A 287 2.36 1.91 -12.32
C ILE A 287 2.95 2.13 -10.93
N VAL A 288 3.90 1.27 -10.56
CA VAL A 288 4.49 1.20 -9.23
C VAL A 288 6.00 1.02 -9.32
N GLY A 289 6.75 1.85 -8.62
CA GLY A 289 8.20 1.71 -8.56
C GLY A 289 8.88 2.84 -7.79
N LYS A 290 10.19 2.69 -7.61
CA LYS A 290 11.06 3.81 -7.21
C LYS A 290 11.27 4.69 -8.44
N GLY A 291 11.15 5.99 -8.26
CA GLY A 291 11.39 6.94 -9.35
C GLY A 291 10.80 8.31 -9.04
N ASN A 292 10.96 9.22 -9.99
CA ASN A 292 10.45 10.58 -9.92
C ASN A 292 9.24 10.75 -10.87
N THR A 293 8.64 11.95 -10.85
CA THR A 293 7.49 12.29 -11.69
C THR A 293 7.79 12.18 -13.19
N TYR A 294 9.03 12.47 -13.61
CA TYR A 294 9.44 12.39 -15.02
C TYR A 294 9.38 10.95 -15.54
N MET A 295 10.07 10.02 -14.88
CA MET A 295 10.04 8.60 -15.25
C MET A 295 8.62 8.03 -15.29
N LEU A 296 7.81 8.44 -14.32
CA LEU A 296 6.42 8.00 -14.25
C LEU A 296 5.64 8.43 -15.49
N ASN A 297 5.83 9.68 -15.93
CA ASN A 297 5.18 10.22 -17.11
C ASN A 297 5.67 9.54 -18.40
N GLU A 298 6.96 9.25 -18.52
CA GLU A 298 7.52 8.52 -19.68
C GLU A 298 6.89 7.12 -19.82
N ILE A 299 6.85 6.37 -18.71
CA ILE A 299 6.27 5.01 -18.71
C ILE A 299 4.75 5.08 -18.95
N TYR A 300 4.06 6.07 -18.40
CA TYR A 300 2.64 6.31 -18.67
C TYR A 300 2.38 6.57 -20.15
N THR A 301 3.12 7.49 -20.77
CA THR A 301 2.98 7.83 -22.19
C THR A 301 3.23 6.61 -23.07
N PHE A 302 4.28 5.84 -22.77
CA PHE A 302 4.59 4.61 -23.48
C PHE A 302 3.47 3.56 -23.39
N LEU A 303 2.99 3.27 -22.17
CA LEU A 303 1.89 2.31 -21.97
C LEU A 303 0.59 2.79 -22.60
N LYS A 304 0.28 4.09 -22.51
CA LYS A 304 -0.89 4.71 -23.15
C LYS A 304 -0.84 4.51 -24.67
N GLN A 305 0.32 4.72 -25.30
CA GLN A 305 0.47 4.52 -26.74
C GLN A 305 0.27 3.06 -27.15
N ILE A 306 0.80 2.10 -26.38
CA ILE A 306 0.58 0.67 -26.64
C ILE A 306 -0.90 0.33 -26.59
N LEU A 307 -1.61 0.81 -25.56
CA LEU A 307 -3.04 0.51 -25.38
C LEU A 307 -3.89 1.13 -26.50
N ILE A 308 -3.56 2.35 -26.94
CA ILE A 308 -4.20 2.98 -28.10
C ILE A 308 -3.98 2.15 -29.37
N ASN A 309 -2.73 1.74 -29.64
CA ASN A 309 -2.36 1.01 -30.85
C ASN A 309 -2.98 -0.39 -30.91
N GLU A 310 -3.14 -1.04 -29.76
CA GLU A 310 -3.64 -2.42 -29.66
C GLU A 310 -5.15 -2.50 -29.44
N TYR A 311 -5.87 -1.38 -29.34
CA TYR A 311 -7.31 -1.36 -29.04
C TYR A 311 -8.13 -2.29 -29.95
N THR A 312 -7.93 -2.24 -31.25
CA THR A 312 -8.64 -3.08 -32.23
C THR A 312 -8.35 -4.58 -32.06
N ASN A 313 -7.15 -4.92 -31.55
CA ASN A 313 -6.70 -6.28 -31.34
C ASN A 313 -7.19 -6.87 -30.02
N VAL A 314 -7.18 -6.07 -28.95
CA VAL A 314 -7.38 -6.55 -27.57
C VAL A 314 -8.64 -6.00 -26.89
N GLY A 315 -9.32 -5.03 -27.50
CA GLY A 315 -10.54 -4.43 -26.97
C GLY A 315 -11.73 -5.37 -27.04
N ILE A 316 -12.49 -5.43 -25.95
CA ILE A 316 -13.73 -6.20 -25.84
C ILE A 316 -14.94 -5.27 -25.97
N GLN A 317 -15.03 -4.26 -25.10
CA GLN A 317 -16.14 -3.31 -25.03
C GLN A 317 -15.63 -2.00 -24.41
N LEU A 318 -16.19 -0.87 -24.82
CA LEU A 318 -15.97 0.40 -24.14
C LEU A 318 -16.42 0.34 -22.67
N ASN A 319 -15.70 1.05 -21.80
CA ASN A 319 -16.18 1.29 -20.46
C ASN A 319 -17.26 2.35 -20.55
N ASP A 320 -18.51 1.95 -20.80
CA ASP A 320 -19.62 2.88 -20.71
C ASP A 320 -19.56 3.59 -19.35
N SER A 321 -19.50 4.92 -19.40
CA SER A 321 -19.62 5.75 -18.21
C SER A 321 -21.09 5.79 -17.74
N LEU A 322 -21.73 4.63 -17.67
CA LEU A 322 -23.07 4.45 -17.13
C LEU A 322 -22.97 3.51 -15.94
N GLY A 323 -23.38 4.05 -14.79
CA GLY A 323 -23.30 3.48 -13.46
C GLY A 323 -23.17 1.96 -13.42
N CYS A 324 -21.99 1.47 -13.06
CA CYS A 324 -21.94 0.23 -12.32
C CYS A 324 -22.69 0.54 -11.02
N ASP A 325 -23.97 0.16 -10.97
CA ASP A 325 -24.72 0.05 -9.73
C ASP A 325 -23.76 -0.59 -8.75
N LYS A 326 -23.26 0.21 -7.80
CA LYS A 326 -22.35 -0.30 -6.78
C LYS A 326 -23.18 -1.35 -6.08
N ALA A 327 -22.94 -2.62 -6.39
CA ALA A 327 -23.64 -3.74 -5.78
C ALA A 327 -23.74 -3.43 -4.30
N ILE A 328 -24.98 -3.23 -3.82
CA ILE A 328 -25.22 -2.68 -2.48
C ILE A 328 -24.53 -3.64 -1.53
N LYS A 329 -23.35 -3.23 -1.05
CA LYS A 329 -22.54 -4.10 -0.20
C LYS A 329 -23.37 -4.32 1.05
N LYS A 330 -23.73 -5.57 1.33
CA LYS A 330 -24.44 -5.94 2.56
C LYS A 330 -23.75 -5.26 3.75
N THR A 331 -24.42 -4.30 4.36
CA THR A 331 -23.90 -3.52 5.48
C THR A 331 -23.82 -4.45 6.68
N ARG A 332 -22.59 -4.82 7.07
CA ARG A 332 -22.37 -5.64 8.27
C ARG A 332 -22.18 -4.70 9.45
N LYS A 333 -22.99 -4.87 10.50
CA LYS A 333 -22.86 -4.11 11.75
C LYS A 333 -21.83 -4.78 12.66
N LYS A 334 -21.05 -3.99 13.37
CA LYS A 334 -20.11 -4.44 14.42
C LYS A 334 -20.42 -3.61 15.67
N ILE A 335 -20.65 -4.26 16.80
CA ILE A 335 -20.82 -3.59 18.10
C ILE A 335 -19.44 -3.50 18.74
N ILE A 336 -19.06 -2.30 19.16
CA ILE A 336 -17.83 -2.05 19.92
C ILE A 336 -18.28 -1.44 21.24
N LEU A 337 -18.03 -2.16 22.33
CA LEU A 337 -18.22 -1.63 23.67
C LEU A 337 -16.97 -0.81 24.01
N ILE A 338 -17.16 0.46 24.31
CA ILE A 338 -16.10 1.35 24.80
C ILE A 338 -16.49 1.67 26.24
N GLU A 339 -15.74 1.10 27.19
CA GLU A 339 -15.86 1.49 28.59
C GLU A 339 -15.11 2.82 28.78
N PRO A 340 -15.71 3.80 29.49
CA PRO A 340 -15.16 5.13 29.71
C PRO A 340 -13.91 5.14 30.58
#